data_AF-A0A3E3I4X0-F1
#
_entry.id   AF-A0A3E3I4X0-F1
#
_cell.length_a   1.000
_cell.length_b   1.000
_cell.length_c   1.000
_cell.angle_alpha   90.00
_cell.angle_beta   90.00
_cell.angle_gamma   90.00
#
_symmetry.space_group_name_H-M   'P 1'
#
loop_
_entity.id
_entity.type
_entity.pdbx_description
1 polymer ?
#
loop_
_entity_poly.entity_id
_entity_poly.type
_entity_poly.pdbx_seq_one_letter_code
_entity_poly.pdbx_strand_id
1 'polypeptide(L)'
;MDEKIEEIASKAREILRKIPFAEKEQIDFQTVEYGDPTVTYESSGCGFVQVVNERGQERRSVIAGSFEEMVNYFVDSAITDYAYRYELAHRRRFESNLRQTDEVREACYHYIDPGKKCIRRDYDDTPHIYLDLFAAYRSICLKYREENVISCQSLKDDIDYIADRKYTDTPGGGMYSLKASMEKVRERTERISANSSELREAFWQYEKYYRLLKEMK
;
A
#
# COMPACT_ATOMS: atom_id res chain seq x y z
N MET A 1 33.55 -3.38 8.74
CA MET A 1 32.72 -3.26 7.53
C MET A 1 33.52 -3.85 6.40
N ASP A 2 32.94 -4.77 5.63
CA ASP A 2 33.65 -5.47 4.56
C ASP A 2 33.98 -4.49 3.42
N GLU A 3 35.26 -4.37 3.05
CA GLU A 3 35.73 -3.44 2.01
C GLU A 3 35.00 -3.62 0.68
N LYS A 4 34.61 -4.87 0.35
CA LYS A 4 33.85 -5.15 -0.88
C LYS A 4 32.44 -4.60 -0.81
N ILE A 5 31.80 -4.65 0.36
CA ILE A 5 30.44 -4.13 0.56
C ILE A 5 30.45 -2.61 0.42
N GLU A 6 31.48 -1.94 0.93
CA GLU A 6 31.63 -0.49 0.76
C GLU A 6 31.88 -0.08 -0.70
N GLU A 7 32.68 -0.84 -1.44
CA GLU A 7 32.87 -0.63 -2.88
C GLU A 7 31.55 -0.80 -3.66
N ILE A 8 30.82 -1.87 -3.38
CA ILE A 8 29.48 -2.13 -3.94
C ILE A 8 28.53 -0.98 -3.61
N ALA A 9 28.53 -0.53 -2.35
CA ALA A 9 27.66 0.54 -1.90
C ALA A 9 27.99 1.87 -2.59
N SER A 10 29.27 2.18 -2.77
CA SER A 10 29.70 3.36 -3.53
C SER A 10 29.16 3.32 -4.95
N LYS A 11 29.31 2.18 -5.65
CA LYS A 11 28.82 2.03 -7.03
C LYS A 11 27.30 2.09 -7.12
N ALA A 12 26.57 1.49 -6.18
CA ALA A 12 25.11 1.59 -6.14
C ALA A 12 24.65 3.04 -5.94
N ARG A 13 25.30 3.82 -5.06
CA ARG A 13 25.00 5.25 -4.88
C ARG A 13 25.31 6.08 -6.11
N GLU A 14 26.38 5.78 -6.84
CA GLU A 14 26.66 6.42 -8.14
C GLU A 14 25.54 6.18 -9.16
N ILE A 15 24.96 4.98 -9.18
CA ILE A 15 23.81 4.66 -10.03
C ILE A 15 22.57 5.45 -9.58
N LEU A 16 22.28 5.47 -8.28
CA LEU A 16 21.11 6.20 -7.74
C LEU A 16 21.19 7.71 -8.05
N ARG A 17 22.38 8.31 -8.06
CA ARG A 17 22.59 9.71 -8.44
C ARG A 17 22.18 10.07 -9.87
N LYS A 18 21.94 9.08 -10.75
CA LYS A 18 21.37 9.33 -12.08
C LYS A 18 19.91 9.79 -12.00
N ILE A 19 19.19 9.48 -10.92
CA ILE A 19 17.83 9.93 -10.69
C ILE A 19 17.87 11.41 -10.23
N PRO A 20 17.28 12.36 -10.98
CA PRO A 20 17.45 13.81 -10.71
C PRO A 20 16.98 14.30 -9.34
N PHE A 21 16.12 13.53 -8.68
CA PHE A 21 15.51 13.87 -7.39
C PHE A 21 15.97 12.96 -6.24
N ALA A 22 16.97 12.09 -6.46
CA ALA A 22 17.42 11.12 -5.46
C ALA A 22 17.80 11.76 -4.12
N GLU A 23 18.54 12.88 -4.14
CA GLU A 23 18.99 13.55 -2.91
C GLU A 23 17.82 14.18 -2.15
N LYS A 24 16.92 14.88 -2.85
CA LYS A 24 15.77 15.55 -2.25
C LYS A 24 14.81 14.54 -1.60
N GLU A 25 14.57 13.42 -2.28
CA GLU A 25 13.61 12.39 -1.84
C GLU A 25 14.26 11.31 -0.97
N GLN A 26 15.56 11.45 -0.67
CA GLN A 26 16.37 10.54 0.14
C GLN A 26 16.30 9.09 -0.38
N ILE A 27 16.55 8.91 -1.68
CA ILE A 27 16.63 7.57 -2.31
C ILE A 27 18.04 7.02 -2.04
N ASP A 28 18.18 6.27 -0.95
CA ASP A 28 19.44 5.66 -0.52
C ASP A 28 19.17 4.35 0.23
N PHE A 29 20.22 3.65 0.63
CA PHE A 29 20.17 2.42 1.40
C PHE A 29 21.24 2.40 2.50
N GLN A 30 21.02 1.57 3.51
CA GLN A 30 21.98 1.33 4.59
C GLN A 30 22.69 0.00 4.35
N THR A 31 24.01 -0.01 4.51
CA THR A 31 24.82 -1.24 4.55
C THR A 31 24.84 -1.88 5.94
N VAL A 32 24.40 -1.12 6.95
CA VAL A 32 24.15 -1.60 8.31
C VAL A 32 22.90 -0.92 8.85
N GLU A 33 21.90 -1.72 9.20
CA GLU A 33 20.72 -1.25 9.93
C GLU A 33 20.87 -1.63 11.39
N TYR A 34 21.03 -0.62 12.25
CA TYR A 34 21.13 -0.83 13.70
C TYR A 34 19.74 -0.92 14.33
N GLY A 35 19.45 -2.05 14.97
CA GLY A 35 18.14 -2.33 15.57
C GLY A 35 18.02 -3.75 16.13
N ASP A 36 16.79 -4.16 16.46
CA ASP A 36 16.42 -5.57 16.67
C ASP A 36 15.32 -5.92 15.65
N PRO A 37 15.64 -6.59 14.53
CA PRO A 37 16.96 -7.15 14.21
C PRO A 37 18.01 -6.13 13.75
N THR A 38 19.29 -6.45 13.94
CA THR A 38 20.40 -5.78 13.27
C THR A 38 20.66 -6.46 11.93
N VAL A 39 20.80 -5.67 10.86
CA VAL A 39 21.04 -6.20 9.50
C VAL A 39 22.40 -5.71 8.99
N THR A 40 23.24 -6.65 8.55
CA THR A 40 24.53 -6.36 7.91
C THR A 40 24.72 -7.20 6.65
N TYR A 41 25.73 -6.86 5.85
CA TYR A 41 26.08 -7.59 4.63
C TYR A 41 27.57 -8.00 4.66
N GLU A 42 27.86 -9.20 4.16
CA GLU A 42 29.20 -9.79 4.17
C GLU A 42 29.50 -10.48 2.83
N SER A 43 30.75 -10.44 2.38
CA SER A 43 31.25 -11.27 1.29
C SER A 43 31.60 -12.67 1.80
N SER A 44 31.17 -13.69 1.06
CA SER A 44 31.43 -15.11 1.32
C SER A 44 31.92 -15.81 0.05
N GLY A 45 32.48 -17.01 0.19
CA GLY A 45 32.91 -17.83 -0.95
C GLY A 45 31.78 -18.22 -1.91
N CYS A 46 30.52 -18.10 -1.48
CA CYS A 46 29.32 -18.38 -2.28
C CYS A 46 28.59 -17.12 -2.79
N GLY A 47 29.15 -15.92 -2.61
CA GLY A 47 28.53 -14.65 -3.01
C GLY A 47 28.44 -13.66 -1.85
N PHE A 48 27.38 -12.85 -1.83
CA PHE A 48 27.10 -11.85 -0.81
C PHE A 48 25.92 -12.28 0.04
N VAL A 49 26.09 -12.17 1.35
CA VAL A 49 25.17 -12.70 2.35
C VAL A 49 24.62 -11.54 3.16
N GLN A 50 23.31 -11.51 3.33
CA GLN A 50 22.66 -10.70 4.37
C GLN A 50 22.67 -11.48 5.68
N VAL A 51 23.14 -10.82 6.73
CA VAL A 51 23.18 -11.34 8.09
C VAL A 51 22.17 -10.56 8.91
N VAL A 52 21.14 -11.25 9.39
CA VAL A 52 20.07 -10.70 10.22
C VAL A 52 20.23 -11.27 11.62
N ASN A 53 20.56 -10.43 12.59
CA ASN A 53 20.70 -10.81 13.98
C ASN A 53 19.51 -10.28 14.79
N GLU A 54 18.64 -11.20 15.23
CA GLU A 54 17.46 -10.90 16.02
C GLU A 54 17.65 -11.50 17.41
N ARG A 55 17.80 -10.66 18.43
CA ARG A 55 17.99 -11.10 19.84
C ARG A 55 19.11 -12.14 20.03
N GLY A 56 20.18 -12.05 19.26
CA GLY A 56 21.30 -13.00 19.28
C GLY A 56 21.10 -14.26 18.43
N GLN A 57 19.94 -14.41 17.77
CA GLN A 57 19.72 -15.44 16.76
C GLN A 57 20.09 -14.89 15.38
N GLU A 58 21.16 -15.44 14.81
CA GLU A 58 21.65 -15.04 13.51
C GLU A 58 21.03 -15.89 12.39
N ARG A 59 20.48 -15.22 11.38
CA ARG A 59 20.01 -15.81 10.13
C ARG A 59 20.85 -15.25 8.99
N ARG A 60 21.37 -16.15 8.16
CA ARG A 60 22.17 -15.81 6.97
C ARG A 60 21.40 -16.17 5.72
N SER A 61 21.40 -15.30 4.72
CA SER A 61 20.77 -15.56 3.42
C SER A 61 21.64 -15.02 2.29
N VAL A 62 21.93 -15.85 1.30
CA VAL A 62 22.64 -15.40 0.09
C VAL A 62 21.69 -14.53 -0.71
N ILE A 63 22.07 -13.28 -0.96
CA ILE A 63 21.25 -12.29 -1.68
C ILE A 63 21.75 -12.08 -3.11
N ALA A 64 23.04 -12.21 -3.34
CA ALA A 64 23.66 -12.04 -4.65
C ALA A 64 24.84 -13.01 -4.82
N GLY A 65 24.99 -13.60 -6.01
CA GLY A 65 26.14 -14.43 -6.38
C GLY A 65 27.30 -13.62 -6.95
N SER A 66 27.04 -12.39 -7.45
CA SER A 66 28.05 -11.54 -8.06
C SER A 66 28.03 -10.09 -7.55
N PHE A 67 29.11 -9.36 -7.84
CA PHE A 67 29.24 -7.95 -7.49
C PHE A 67 28.12 -7.11 -8.15
N GLU A 68 27.83 -7.37 -9.43
CA GLU A 68 26.78 -6.64 -10.16
C GLU A 68 25.38 -6.95 -9.61
N GLU A 69 25.12 -8.21 -9.24
CA GLU A 69 23.86 -8.59 -8.59
C GLU A 69 23.68 -7.87 -7.25
N MET A 70 24.74 -7.73 -6.46
CA MET A 70 24.67 -7.03 -5.17
C MET A 70 24.48 -5.52 -5.35
N VAL A 71 25.12 -4.90 -6.34
CA VAL A 71 24.88 -3.49 -6.71
C VAL A 71 23.42 -3.29 -7.10
N ASN A 72 22.89 -4.16 -7.97
CA ASN A 72 21.50 -4.09 -8.40
C ASN A 72 20.52 -4.30 -7.25
N TYR A 73 20.85 -5.17 -6.29
CA TYR A 73 20.05 -5.38 -5.09
C TYR A 73 19.92 -4.10 -4.26
N PHE A 74 21.02 -3.38 -3.98
CA PHE A 74 20.95 -2.13 -3.23
C PHE A 74 20.21 -1.02 -3.98
N VAL A 75 20.42 -0.91 -5.29
CA VAL A 75 19.67 0.05 -6.13
C VAL A 75 18.17 -0.25 -6.09
N ASP A 76 17.77 -1.52 -6.26
CA ASP A 76 16.35 -1.90 -6.22
C ASP A 76 15.73 -1.71 -4.84
N SER A 77 16.48 -2.01 -3.77
CA SER A 77 16.06 -1.80 -2.39
C SER A 77 15.76 -0.32 -2.11
N ALA A 78 16.68 0.59 -2.46
CA ALA A 78 16.51 2.03 -2.26
C ALA A 78 15.31 2.61 -3.05
N ILE A 79 15.16 2.21 -4.31
CA ILE A 79 14.04 2.66 -5.16
C ILE A 79 12.70 2.11 -4.64
N THR A 80 12.69 0.87 -4.16
CA THR A 80 11.49 0.23 -3.61
C THR A 80 11.05 0.86 -2.29
N ASP A 81 11.99 1.15 -1.38
CA ASP A 81 11.70 1.90 -0.15
C ASP A 81 11.09 3.27 -0.46
N TYR A 82 11.71 4.03 -1.37
CA TYR A 82 11.17 5.31 -1.81
C TYR A 82 9.76 5.18 -2.39
N ALA A 83 9.51 4.18 -3.24
CA ALA A 83 8.19 3.99 -3.85
C ALA A 83 7.10 3.67 -2.80
N TYR A 84 7.44 2.94 -1.73
CA TYR A 84 6.51 2.72 -0.61
C TYR A 84 6.27 3.98 0.21
N ARG A 85 7.31 4.75 0.53
CA ARG A 85 7.16 6.05 1.20
C ARG A 85 6.30 7.01 0.38
N TYR A 86 6.50 7.03 -0.93
CA TYR A 86 5.71 7.85 -1.85
C TYR A 86 4.23 7.42 -1.85
N GLU A 87 3.95 6.12 -1.90
CA GLU A 87 2.59 5.58 -1.84
C GLU A 87 1.88 5.99 -0.55
N LEU A 88 2.52 5.83 0.61
CA LEU A 88 1.94 6.21 1.91
C LEU A 88 1.53 7.69 1.97
N ALA A 89 2.31 8.58 1.32
CA ALA A 89 2.02 10.01 1.29
C ALA A 89 1.01 10.41 0.21
N HIS A 90 0.89 9.64 -0.88
CA HIS A 90 0.13 10.01 -2.09
C HIS A 90 -0.89 8.95 -2.54
N ARG A 91 -1.33 8.09 -1.62
CA ARG A 91 -2.21 6.96 -1.91
C ARG A 91 -3.38 7.36 -2.79
N ARG A 92 -3.47 6.75 -3.97
CA ARG A 92 -4.65 6.88 -4.84
C ARG A 92 -5.82 6.09 -4.24
N ARG A 93 -7.01 6.70 -4.23
CA ARG A 93 -8.24 6.02 -3.80
C ARG A 93 -8.76 5.13 -4.93
N PHE A 94 -9.36 4.01 -4.55
CA PHE A 94 -10.02 3.04 -5.44
C PHE A 94 -9.08 2.34 -6.43
N GLU A 95 -7.78 2.32 -6.15
CA GLU A 95 -6.76 1.64 -6.96
C GLU A 95 -5.82 0.86 -6.05
N SER A 96 -5.17 -0.18 -6.60
CA SER A 96 -4.14 -0.93 -5.88
C SER A 96 -2.92 -0.07 -5.62
N ASN A 97 -2.50 -0.04 -4.36
CA ASN A 97 -1.27 0.62 -3.92
C ASN A 97 -0.04 0.10 -4.69
N LEU A 98 -0.04 -1.20 -5.04
CA LEU A 98 1.05 -1.82 -5.79
C LEU A 98 1.23 -1.22 -7.19
N ARG A 99 0.14 -0.80 -7.83
CA ARG A 99 0.22 -0.14 -9.14
C ARG A 99 1.01 1.15 -9.02
N GLN A 100 0.68 1.98 -8.04
CA GLN A 100 1.36 3.24 -7.79
C GLN A 100 2.84 3.01 -7.42
N THR A 101 3.13 2.03 -6.57
CA THR A 101 4.50 1.64 -6.25
C THR A 101 5.27 1.25 -7.53
N ASP A 102 4.72 0.38 -8.37
CA ASP A 102 5.39 -0.09 -9.58
C ASP A 102 5.55 1.02 -10.63
N GLU A 103 4.60 1.96 -10.75
CA GLU A 103 4.74 3.17 -11.58
C GLU A 103 5.88 4.08 -11.11
N VAL A 104 6.00 4.32 -9.81
CA VAL A 104 7.08 5.13 -9.23
C VAL A 104 8.43 4.44 -9.41
N ARG A 105 8.49 3.13 -9.21
CA ARG A 105 9.71 2.33 -9.46
C ARG A 105 10.12 2.43 -10.93
N GLU A 106 9.20 2.24 -11.87
CA GLU A 106 9.47 2.35 -13.31
C GLU A 106 9.95 3.77 -13.68
N ALA A 107 9.36 4.80 -13.10
CA ALA A 107 9.81 6.19 -13.30
C ALA A 107 11.25 6.43 -12.80
N CYS A 108 11.64 5.84 -11.68
CA CYS A 108 13.02 5.89 -11.20
C CYS A 108 13.97 5.13 -12.14
N TYR A 109 13.57 3.93 -12.56
CA TYR A 109 14.36 3.12 -13.47
C TYR A 109 14.52 3.73 -14.84
N HIS A 110 13.61 4.58 -15.31
CA HIS A 110 13.78 5.28 -16.57
C HIS A 110 15.10 6.08 -16.68
N TYR A 111 15.65 6.54 -15.56
CA TYR A 111 16.94 7.26 -15.50
C TYR A 111 18.17 6.34 -15.40
N ILE A 112 17.98 5.05 -15.07
CA ILE A 112 19.05 4.08 -14.79
C ILE A 112 19.11 3.02 -15.89
N ASP A 113 17.98 2.41 -16.18
CA ASP A 113 17.72 1.39 -17.19
C ASP A 113 16.34 1.64 -17.83
N PRO A 114 16.28 2.37 -18.96
CA PRO A 114 15.02 2.69 -19.65
C PRO A 114 14.24 1.48 -20.13
N GLY A 115 14.89 0.30 -20.25
CA GLY A 115 14.27 -0.95 -20.67
C GLY A 115 13.55 -1.68 -19.54
N LYS A 116 13.82 -1.33 -18.27
CA LYS A 116 13.24 -2.02 -17.11
C LYS A 116 11.75 -1.71 -16.99
N LYS A 117 10.96 -2.78 -16.91
CA LYS A 117 9.51 -2.74 -16.70
C LYS A 117 9.17 -3.25 -15.31
N CYS A 118 8.49 -2.43 -14.53
CA CYS A 118 8.01 -2.79 -13.19
C CYS A 118 6.50 -2.99 -13.17
N ILE A 119 5.78 -2.29 -14.04
CA ILE A 119 4.31 -2.35 -14.08
C ILE A 119 3.86 -3.74 -14.53
N ARG A 120 2.98 -4.35 -13.73
CA ARG A 120 2.35 -5.65 -14.01
C ARG A 120 1.26 -5.52 -15.06
N ARG A 121 0.90 -6.65 -15.68
CA ARG A 121 -0.21 -6.71 -16.64
C ARG A 121 -1.55 -6.45 -15.97
N ASP A 122 -1.70 -6.92 -14.74
CA ASP A 122 -2.93 -6.89 -13.96
C ASP A 122 -2.65 -6.58 -12.49
N TYR A 123 -3.62 -5.90 -11.87
CA TYR A 123 -3.63 -5.60 -10.44
C TYR A 123 -5.01 -5.95 -9.89
N ASP A 124 -5.04 -6.59 -8.73
CA ASP A 124 -6.29 -6.78 -8.00
C ASP A 124 -6.61 -5.51 -7.18
N ASP A 125 -7.39 -4.63 -7.79
CA ASP A 125 -7.89 -3.40 -7.15
C ASP A 125 -9.04 -3.69 -6.18
N THR A 126 -9.63 -4.90 -6.22
CA THR A 126 -10.87 -5.27 -5.52
C THR A 126 -10.83 -4.98 -4.01
N PRO A 127 -9.80 -5.40 -3.25
CA PRO A 127 -9.76 -5.15 -1.81
C PRO A 127 -9.69 -3.65 -1.49
N HIS A 128 -8.94 -2.89 -2.29
CA HIS A 128 -8.72 -1.46 -2.08
C HIS A 128 -9.99 -0.65 -2.39
N ILE A 129 -10.71 -1.02 -3.46
CA ILE A 129 -12.01 -0.43 -3.77
C ILE A 129 -13.00 -0.67 -2.63
N TYR A 130 -13.06 -1.89 -2.06
CA TYR A 130 -13.92 -2.15 -0.90
C TYR A 130 -13.57 -1.27 0.30
N LEU A 131 -12.28 -1.21 0.67
CA LEU A 131 -11.82 -0.43 1.82
C LEU A 131 -12.11 1.06 1.67
N ASP A 132 -11.92 1.62 0.48
CA ASP A 132 -12.21 3.03 0.22
C ASP A 132 -13.70 3.34 0.19
N LEU A 133 -14.53 2.41 -0.31
CA LEU A 133 -15.99 2.53 -0.24
C LEU A 133 -16.47 2.53 1.22
N PHE A 134 -15.96 1.63 2.05
CA PHE A 134 -16.27 1.63 3.49
C PHE A 134 -15.91 2.97 4.15
N ALA A 135 -14.71 3.49 3.86
CA ALA A 135 -14.25 4.77 4.40
C ALA A 135 -15.15 5.93 3.93
N ALA A 136 -15.51 5.97 2.65
CA ALA A 136 -16.37 6.99 2.06
C ALA A 136 -17.77 6.98 2.67
N TYR A 137 -18.45 5.83 2.69
CA TYR A 137 -19.80 5.71 3.25
C TYR A 137 -19.82 6.04 4.74
N ARG A 138 -18.82 5.60 5.49
CA ARG A 138 -18.67 5.94 6.90
C ARG A 138 -18.51 7.45 7.09
N SER A 139 -17.68 8.10 6.29
CA SER A 139 -17.46 9.55 6.39
C SER A 139 -18.75 10.34 6.14
N ILE A 140 -19.57 9.90 5.16
CA ILE A 140 -20.87 10.52 4.87
C ILE A 140 -21.81 10.35 6.06
N CYS A 141 -21.95 9.13 6.58
CA CYS A 141 -22.83 8.84 7.72
C CYS A 141 -22.42 9.61 8.99
N LEU A 142 -21.12 9.69 9.29
CA LEU A 142 -20.61 10.46 10.42
C LEU A 142 -20.95 11.93 10.30
N LYS A 143 -20.63 12.54 9.16
CA LYS A 143 -20.92 13.94 8.90
C LYS A 143 -22.40 14.24 9.06
N TYR A 144 -23.26 13.43 8.44
CA TYR A 144 -24.70 13.61 8.54
C TYR A 144 -25.22 13.48 9.98
N ARG A 145 -24.69 12.51 10.74
CA ARG A 145 -25.02 12.32 12.16
C ARG A 145 -24.60 13.50 13.04
N GLU A 146 -23.48 14.14 12.73
CA GLU A 146 -22.97 15.30 13.45
C GLU A 146 -23.77 16.58 13.14
N GLU A 147 -24.18 16.75 11.88
CA GLU A 147 -24.81 17.97 11.39
C GLU A 147 -26.35 17.99 11.52
N ASN A 148 -26.99 16.83 11.70
CA ASN A 148 -28.45 16.72 11.65
C ASN A 148 -29.07 16.03 12.87
N VAL A 149 -30.25 16.52 13.27
CA VAL A 149 -31.11 15.82 14.25
C VAL A 149 -31.93 14.75 13.54
N ILE A 150 -31.59 13.49 13.77
CA ILE A 150 -32.26 12.34 13.13
C ILE A 150 -33.45 11.90 14.00
N SER A 151 -34.66 12.25 13.58
CA SER A 151 -35.90 11.91 14.31
C SER A 151 -36.41 10.49 14.05
N CYS A 152 -36.14 9.93 12.87
CA CYS A 152 -36.56 8.59 12.49
C CYS A 152 -35.59 7.53 13.01
N GLN A 153 -36.04 6.68 13.95
CA GLN A 153 -35.17 5.71 14.61
C GLN A 153 -34.59 4.67 13.63
N SER A 154 -35.36 4.20 12.66
CA SER A 154 -34.87 3.22 11.68
C SER A 154 -33.77 3.79 10.79
N LEU A 155 -33.89 5.07 10.39
CA LEU A 155 -32.85 5.77 9.65
C LEU A 155 -31.60 5.95 10.50
N LYS A 156 -31.77 6.32 11.78
CA LYS A 156 -30.67 6.45 12.74
C LYS A 156 -29.91 5.14 12.91
N ASP A 157 -30.62 4.02 13.08
CA ASP A 157 -30.02 2.70 13.26
C ASP A 157 -29.15 2.29 12.06
N ASP A 158 -29.62 2.57 10.84
CA ASP A 158 -28.87 2.29 9.62
C ASP A 158 -27.63 3.19 9.47
N ILE A 159 -27.74 4.48 9.83
CA ILE A 159 -26.61 5.42 9.84
C ILE A 159 -25.56 5.00 10.87
N ASP A 160 -25.98 4.71 12.11
CA ASP A 160 -25.09 4.28 13.20
C ASP A 160 -24.42 2.94 12.88
N TYR A 161 -25.11 2.03 12.18
CA TYR A 161 -24.51 0.77 11.73
C TYR A 161 -23.26 0.99 10.86
N ILE A 162 -23.32 1.94 9.93
CA ILE A 162 -22.18 2.27 9.04
C ILE A 162 -21.16 3.13 9.78
N ALA A 163 -21.60 4.17 10.50
CA ALA A 163 -20.73 5.11 11.20
C ALA A 163 -19.83 4.43 12.24
N ASP A 164 -20.41 3.50 13.00
CA ASP A 164 -19.75 2.78 14.09
C ASP A 164 -19.08 1.48 13.65
N ARG A 165 -19.02 1.22 12.33
CA ARG A 165 -18.37 0.04 11.75
C ARG A 165 -18.95 -1.31 12.19
N LYS A 166 -20.25 -1.39 12.50
CA LYS A 166 -20.88 -2.63 12.97
C LYS A 166 -20.82 -3.80 11.95
N TYR A 167 -20.44 -3.52 10.70
CA TYR A 167 -20.16 -4.50 9.66
C TYR A 167 -18.79 -5.20 9.78
N THR A 168 -17.92 -4.78 10.71
CA THR A 168 -16.61 -5.42 10.95
C THR A 168 -16.66 -6.57 11.96
N ASP A 169 -17.67 -6.60 12.82
CA ASP A 169 -17.68 -7.42 14.05
C ASP A 169 -18.70 -8.57 14.00
N THR A 170 -19.02 -9.10 12.82
CA THR A 170 -20.06 -10.14 12.68
C THR A 170 -19.51 -11.54 12.37
N PRO A 171 -20.10 -12.62 12.91
CA PRO A 171 -19.81 -13.98 12.43
C PRO A 171 -20.11 -14.07 10.93
N GLY A 172 -19.10 -14.36 10.11
CA GLY A 172 -19.21 -14.37 8.64
C GLY A 172 -19.19 -12.99 7.96
N GLY A 173 -18.91 -11.90 8.68
CA GLY A 173 -18.68 -10.57 8.10
C GLY A 173 -17.68 -9.77 8.93
N GLY A 174 -16.61 -9.32 8.28
CA GLY A 174 -15.49 -8.61 8.89
C GLY A 174 -14.36 -8.51 7.87
N MET A 175 -13.14 -8.14 8.30
CA MET A 175 -11.97 -8.12 7.39
C MET A 175 -11.67 -9.48 6.74
N TYR A 176 -12.23 -10.58 7.25
CA TYR A 176 -12.15 -11.91 6.65
C TYR A 176 -12.98 -12.07 5.36
N SER A 177 -13.98 -11.21 5.10
CA SER A 177 -14.75 -11.20 3.85
C SER A 177 -15.26 -9.79 3.53
N LEU A 178 -14.44 -9.02 2.81
CA LEU A 178 -14.76 -7.65 2.40
C LEU A 178 -16.06 -7.58 1.59
N LYS A 179 -16.28 -8.56 0.70
CA LYS A 179 -17.50 -8.63 -0.12
C LYS A 179 -18.77 -8.77 0.72
N ALA A 180 -18.81 -9.71 1.66
CA ALA A 180 -19.99 -9.94 2.49
C ALA A 180 -20.28 -8.73 3.40
N SER A 181 -19.24 -8.10 3.95
CA SER A 181 -19.40 -6.84 4.69
C SER A 181 -19.91 -5.70 3.81
N MET A 182 -19.47 -5.62 2.55
CA MET A 182 -19.95 -4.61 1.62
C MET A 182 -21.42 -4.81 1.23
N GLU A 183 -21.87 -6.04 1.05
CA GLU A 183 -23.29 -6.34 0.81
C GLU A 183 -24.17 -5.84 1.96
N LYS A 184 -23.77 -6.08 3.22
CA LYS A 184 -24.47 -5.56 4.41
C LYS A 184 -24.50 -4.02 4.46
N VAL A 185 -23.37 -3.38 4.15
CA VAL A 185 -23.31 -1.91 4.06
C VAL A 185 -24.22 -1.41 2.94
N ARG A 186 -24.24 -2.10 1.80
CA ARG A 186 -25.04 -1.72 0.65
C ARG A 186 -26.53 -1.71 0.96
N GLU A 187 -27.04 -2.77 1.60
CA GLU A 187 -28.45 -2.82 2.02
C GLU A 187 -28.83 -1.62 2.91
N ARG A 188 -27.94 -1.20 3.81
CA ARG A 188 -28.14 -0.04 4.69
C ARG A 188 -28.13 1.25 3.88
N THR A 189 -27.17 1.43 2.96
CA THR A 189 -27.15 2.60 2.06
C THR A 189 -28.40 2.70 1.19
N GLU A 190 -29.00 1.59 0.75
CA GLU A 190 -30.25 1.57 -0.03
C GLU A 190 -31.45 2.02 0.82
N ARG A 191 -31.59 1.48 2.04
CA ARG A 191 -32.64 1.91 2.98
C ARG A 191 -32.48 3.39 3.36
N ILE A 192 -31.27 3.86 3.60
CA ILE A 192 -30.99 5.27 3.87
C ILE A 192 -31.40 6.13 2.67
N SER A 193 -30.98 5.73 1.46
CA SER A 193 -31.28 6.47 0.22
C SER A 193 -32.77 6.57 -0.10
N ALA A 194 -33.57 5.59 0.33
CA ALA A 194 -35.02 5.62 0.19
C ALA A 194 -35.68 6.64 1.14
N ASN A 195 -35.02 6.96 2.26
CA ASN A 195 -35.55 7.83 3.31
C ASN A 195 -34.91 9.23 3.35
N SER A 196 -33.79 9.45 2.66
CA SER A 196 -33.10 10.75 2.58
C SER A 196 -32.54 10.98 1.17
N SER A 197 -33.06 12.01 0.49
CA SER A 197 -32.59 12.42 -0.83
C SER A 197 -31.17 12.98 -0.80
N GLU A 198 -30.81 13.67 0.28
CA GLU A 198 -29.46 14.22 0.48
C GLU A 198 -28.42 13.10 0.58
N LEU A 199 -28.67 12.11 1.44
CA LEU A 199 -27.75 10.97 1.59
C LEU A 199 -27.69 10.12 0.32
N ARG A 200 -28.82 9.98 -0.39
CA ARG A 200 -28.84 9.31 -1.70
C ARG A 200 -27.89 9.96 -2.69
N GLU A 201 -27.89 11.29 -2.78
CA GLU A 201 -26.97 12.02 -3.69
C GLU A 201 -25.51 11.88 -3.25
N ALA A 202 -25.25 11.96 -1.94
CA ALA A 202 -23.90 11.77 -1.39
C ALA A 202 -23.35 10.37 -1.69
N PHE A 203 -24.16 9.32 -1.53
CA PHE A 203 -23.76 7.94 -1.84
C PHE A 203 -23.62 7.69 -3.35
N TRP A 204 -24.44 8.34 -4.18
CA TRP A 204 -24.42 8.15 -5.64
C TRP A 204 -23.06 8.42 -6.28
N GLN A 205 -22.26 9.33 -5.71
CA GLN A 205 -20.90 9.63 -6.18
C GLN A 205 -19.97 8.41 -6.15
N TYR A 206 -20.27 7.43 -5.28
CA TYR A 206 -19.47 6.24 -5.04
C TYR A 206 -20.06 4.98 -5.69
N GLU A 207 -21.31 5.01 -6.15
CA GLU A 207 -21.97 3.89 -6.82
C GLU A 207 -21.22 3.40 -8.06
N LYS A 208 -20.58 4.29 -8.80
CA LYS A 208 -19.77 3.91 -9.97
C LYS A 208 -18.66 2.92 -9.59
N TYR A 209 -18.00 3.10 -8.45
CA TYR A 209 -16.94 2.19 -7.99
C TYR A 209 -17.50 0.88 -7.46
N TYR A 210 -18.68 0.92 -6.83
CA TYR A 210 -19.37 -0.32 -6.44
C TYR A 210 -19.83 -1.14 -7.65
N ARG A 211 -20.23 -0.50 -8.75
CA ARG A 211 -20.58 -1.19 -10.00
C ARG A 211 -19.39 -1.85 -10.66
N LEU A 212 -18.22 -1.19 -10.67
CA LEU A 212 -16.98 -1.78 -11.17
C LEU A 212 -16.67 -3.13 -10.49
N LEU A 213 -16.90 -3.24 -9.17
CA LEU A 213 -16.74 -4.50 -8.44
C LEU A 213 -17.64 -5.64 -8.95
N LYS A 214 -18.79 -5.34 -9.55
CA LYS A 214 -19.71 -6.34 -10.11
C LYS A 214 -19.34 -6.76 -11.53
N GLU A 215 -18.68 -5.87 -12.27
CA GLU A 215 -18.26 -6.05 -13.66
C GLU A 215 -16.90 -6.77 -13.77
N MET A 216 -16.05 -6.70 -12.73
CA MET A 216 -14.76 -7.41 -12.63
C MET A 216 -14.89 -8.93 -12.39
N LYS A 217 -15.99 -9.55 -12.86
CA LYS A 217 -16.25 -10.99 -12.74
C LYS A 217 -15.69 -11.79 -13.90
#